data_AF-A0A2C1JSP3-F1
#
_entry.id   AF-A0A2C1JSP3-F1
#
_cell.length_a   1.000
_cell.length_b   1.000
_cell.length_c   1.000
_cell.angle_alpha   90.00
_cell.angle_beta   90.00
_cell.angle_gamma   90.00
#
_symmetry.space_group_name_H-M   'P 1'
#
loop_
_entity.id
_entity.type
_entity.pdbx_description
1 polymer ?
#
loop_
_entity_poly.entity_id
_entity_poly.type
_entity_poly.pdbx_seq_one_letter_code
_entity_poly.pdbx_strand_id
1 'polypeptide(L)'
;MANNWDTLHFTDFKDLQEKAYAKALDWRMYNFQKRWLDNYTKRYAPSSEVRLFRSTIESYGNYLQGKITKVQGEQDMREIESKYNKFHNTIKKVFGFHLEMDKAFEEQNQEFGEITFECPVCNGQAYGARYSTPDNMAHKVTMRAGCHGCGIKMMN
;
A
#
# COMPACT_ATOMS: atom_id res chain seq x y z
N MET A 1 -10.69 -18.11 14.33
CA MET A 1 -11.68 -17.02 14.34
C MET A 1 -11.20 -15.99 13.33
N ALA A 2 -11.98 -15.68 12.30
CA ALA A 2 -11.61 -14.63 11.35
C ALA A 2 -11.69 -13.29 12.10
N ASN A 3 -10.57 -12.57 12.19
CA ASN A 3 -10.60 -11.20 12.67
C ASN A 3 -11.31 -10.36 11.60
N ASN A 4 -12.48 -9.82 11.91
CA ASN A 4 -13.14 -8.81 11.09
C ASN A 4 -12.36 -7.50 11.22
N TRP A 5 -11.38 -7.31 10.34
CA TRP A 5 -10.64 -6.07 10.24
C TRP A 5 -11.43 -5.06 9.42
N ASP A 6 -11.45 -3.81 9.87
CA ASP A 6 -11.92 -2.71 9.03
C ASP A 6 -10.87 -2.44 7.93
N THR A 7 -11.34 -2.05 6.74
CA THR A 7 -10.48 -1.55 5.67
C THR A 7 -10.37 -0.04 5.76
N LEU A 8 -9.14 0.46 5.84
CA LEU A 8 -8.84 1.88 5.80
C LEU A 8 -8.54 2.27 4.36
N HIS A 9 -9.29 3.21 3.79
CA HIS A 9 -9.10 3.66 2.41
C HIS A 9 -9.05 5.19 2.32
N PHE A 10 -8.17 5.67 1.45
CA PHE A 10 -7.96 7.08 1.16
C PHE A 10 -8.03 7.32 -0.35
N THR A 11 -8.72 8.38 -0.75
CA THR A 11 -8.82 8.74 -2.18
C THR A 11 -7.56 9.43 -2.69
N ASP A 12 -6.96 10.27 -1.85
CA ASP A 12 -5.73 11.00 -2.13
C ASP A 12 -5.00 11.37 -0.82
N PHE A 13 -3.86 12.06 -0.96
CA PHE A 13 -3.08 12.48 0.21
C PHE A 13 -3.81 13.51 1.08
N LYS A 14 -4.67 14.34 0.48
CA LYS A 14 -5.44 15.36 1.20
C LYS A 14 -6.52 14.71 2.07
N ASP A 15 -7.24 13.72 1.55
CA ASP A 15 -8.20 12.91 2.30
C ASP A 15 -7.52 12.19 3.49
N LEU A 16 -6.29 11.68 3.27
CA LEU A 16 -5.48 11.13 4.35
C LEU A 16 -5.16 12.19 5.43
N GLN A 17 -4.76 13.40 5.04
CA GLN A 17 -4.48 14.49 5.96
C GLN A 17 -5.72 14.90 6.78
N GLU A 18 -6.86 15.09 6.12
CA GLU A 18 -8.11 15.52 6.77
C GLU A 18 -8.60 14.49 7.78
N LYS A 19 -8.64 13.20 7.40
CA LYS A 19 -9.01 12.11 8.31
C LYS A 19 -8.03 11.98 9.46
N ALA A 20 -6.72 12.14 9.20
CA ALA A 20 -5.70 12.02 10.24
C ALA A 20 -5.77 13.18 11.23
N TYR A 21 -6.01 14.40 10.75
CA TYR A 21 -6.19 15.57 11.59
C TYR A 21 -7.41 15.43 12.51
N ALA A 22 -8.56 14.97 11.98
CA ALA A 22 -9.73 14.68 12.80
C ALA A 22 -9.41 13.68 13.92
N LYS A 23 -8.59 12.65 13.62
CA LYS A 23 -8.18 11.67 14.63
C LYS A 23 -7.11 12.16 15.60
N ALA A 24 -6.28 13.12 15.21
CA ALA A 24 -5.38 13.80 16.14
C ALA A 24 -6.17 14.66 17.14
N LEU A 25 -7.26 15.30 16.71
CA LEU A 25 -8.19 16.01 17.59
C LEU A 25 -8.92 15.05 18.54
N ASP A 26 -9.39 13.89 18.05
CA ASP A 26 -9.95 12.85 18.91
C ASP A 26 -8.91 12.40 19.95
N TRP A 27 -7.67 12.11 19.52
CA TRP A 27 -6.58 11.68 20.40
C TRP A 27 -6.24 12.69 21.50
N ARG A 28 -6.35 14.00 21.18
CA ARG A 28 -6.21 15.09 22.15
C ARG A 28 -7.22 14.98 23.29
N MET A 29 -8.46 14.57 23.03
CA MET A 29 -9.48 14.36 24.07
C MET A 29 -9.09 13.27 25.08
N TYR A 30 -8.16 12.38 24.69
CA TYR A 30 -7.59 11.33 25.52
C TYR A 30 -6.18 11.68 26.01
N ASN A 31 -5.83 12.98 26.10
CA ASN A 31 -4.53 13.47 26.55
C ASN A 31 -3.34 12.83 25.82
N PHE A 32 -3.50 12.55 24.53
CA PHE A 32 -2.46 11.96 23.69
C PHE A 32 -1.90 10.62 24.23
N GLN A 33 -2.72 9.82 24.93
CA GLN A 33 -2.32 8.51 25.42
C GLN A 33 -1.96 7.58 24.26
N LYS A 34 -0.73 7.04 24.25
CA LYS A 34 -0.27 6.10 23.21
C LYS A 34 -1.17 4.87 23.07
N ARG A 35 -1.71 4.37 24.19
CA ARG A 35 -2.65 3.24 24.22
C ARG A 35 -3.89 3.47 23.37
N TRP A 36 -4.40 4.71 23.32
CA TRP A 36 -5.54 5.05 22.49
C TRP A 36 -5.20 4.89 21.01
N LEU A 37 -4.07 5.45 20.57
CA LEU A 37 -3.61 5.37 19.19
C LEU A 37 -3.30 3.92 18.76
N ASP A 38 -2.68 3.15 19.66
CA ASP A 38 -2.41 1.73 19.44
C ASP A 38 -3.71 0.93 19.27
N ASN A 39 -4.69 1.11 20.16
CA ASN A 39 -5.98 0.43 20.06
C ASN A 39 -6.76 0.86 18.82
N TYR A 40 -6.74 2.15 18.49
CA TYR A 40 -7.41 2.70 17.32
C TYR A 40 -6.84 2.12 16.02
N THR A 41 -5.53 1.99 15.91
CA THR A 41 -4.89 1.45 14.70
C THR A 41 -4.99 -0.07 14.59
N LYS A 42 -5.08 -0.77 15.73
CA LYS A 42 -5.30 -2.23 15.82
C LYS A 42 -6.68 -2.73 15.37
N ARG A 43 -7.60 -1.87 14.94
CA ARG A 43 -8.87 -2.31 14.32
C ARG A 43 -8.75 -2.55 12.81
N TYR A 44 -7.69 -2.04 12.21
CA TYR A 44 -7.44 -2.15 10.77
C TYR A 44 -6.48 -3.27 10.44
N ALA A 45 -6.65 -3.86 9.26
CA ALA A 45 -5.70 -4.84 8.75
C ALA A 45 -4.30 -4.18 8.60
N PRO A 46 -3.21 -4.81 9.08
CA PRO A 46 -1.88 -4.23 8.96
C PRO A 46 -1.49 -3.95 7.50
N SER A 47 -1.33 -2.68 7.15
CA SER A 47 -0.96 -2.24 5.80
C SER A 47 -0.06 -1.00 5.81
N SER A 48 0.55 -0.68 4.66
CA SER A 48 1.30 0.58 4.49
C SER A 48 0.41 1.81 4.66
N GLU A 49 -0.86 1.75 4.26
CA GLU A 49 -1.82 2.84 4.45
C GLU A 49 -2.11 3.10 5.93
N VAL A 50 -2.29 2.03 6.73
CA VAL A 50 -2.47 2.15 8.18
C VAL A 50 -1.24 2.75 8.85
N ARG A 51 -0.03 2.39 8.39
CA ARG A 51 1.22 2.96 8.90
C ARG A 51 1.33 4.44 8.56
N LEU A 52 1.07 4.82 7.30
CA LEU A 52 1.08 6.22 6.88
C LEU A 52 0.06 7.04 7.66
N PHE A 53 -1.18 6.56 7.77
CA PHE A 53 -2.23 7.22 8.52
C PHE A 53 -1.85 7.46 9.99
N ARG A 54 -1.32 6.42 10.63
CA ARG A 54 -0.82 6.53 12.00
C ARG A 54 0.27 7.58 12.14
N SER A 55 1.27 7.59 11.26
CA SER A 55 2.34 8.59 11.30
C SER A 55 1.81 10.01 11.11
N THR A 56 0.79 10.20 10.26
CA THR A 56 0.14 11.51 10.08
C THR A 56 -0.59 11.95 11.35
N ILE A 57 -1.31 11.05 12.02
CA ILE A 57 -1.96 11.34 13.31
C ILE A 57 -0.89 11.73 14.35
N GLU A 58 0.23 11.01 14.40
CA GLU A 58 1.33 11.26 15.33
C GLU A 58 1.98 12.61 15.09
N SER A 59 2.25 12.99 13.83
CA SER A 59 2.84 14.31 13.51
C SER A 59 1.89 15.46 13.87
N TYR A 60 0.60 15.37 13.51
CA TYR A 60 -0.39 16.36 13.95
C TYR A 60 -0.51 16.40 15.48
N GLY A 61 -0.54 15.24 16.15
CA GLY A 61 -0.61 15.16 17.60
C GLY A 61 0.62 15.76 18.29
N ASN A 62 1.81 15.55 17.75
CA ASN A 62 3.05 16.14 18.27
C ASN A 62 3.05 17.66 18.11
N TYR A 63 2.55 18.16 16.99
CA TYR A 63 2.37 19.60 16.78
C TYR A 63 1.37 20.20 17.78
N LEU A 64 0.21 19.56 17.97
CA LEU A 64 -0.81 19.99 18.94
C LEU A 64 -0.32 19.95 20.40
N GLN A 65 0.63 19.08 20.72
CA GLN A 65 1.28 19.02 22.03
C GLN A 65 2.41 20.04 22.21
N GLY A 66 2.79 20.78 21.15
CA GLY A 66 3.95 21.66 21.16
C GLY A 66 5.29 20.92 21.19
N LYS A 67 5.32 19.62 20.88
CA LYS A 67 6.55 18.81 20.84
C LYS A 67 7.38 19.08 19.60
N ILE A 68 6.73 19.52 18.53
CA ILE A 68 7.36 19.92 17.28
C ILE A 68 6.85 21.31 16.86
N THR A 69 7.70 22.04 16.16
CA THR A 69 7.34 23.32 15.55
C THR A 69 6.49 23.11 14.29
N LYS A 70 5.85 24.18 13.82
CA LYS A 70 5.11 24.16 12.54
C LYS A 70 6.00 23.73 11.37
N VAL A 71 7.24 24.24 11.32
CA VAL A 71 8.20 23.92 10.26
C VAL A 71 8.57 22.43 10.26
N GLN A 72 8.78 21.85 11.45
CA GLN A 72 9.03 20.41 11.58
C GLN A 72 7.81 19.59 11.15
N GLY A 73 6.60 19.99 11.55
CA GLY A 73 5.37 19.31 11.11
C GLY A 73 5.16 19.38 9.59
N GLU A 74 5.46 20.51 8.95
CA GLU A 74 5.42 20.64 7.49
C GLU A 74 6.44 19.73 6.79
N GLN A 75 7.65 19.59 7.38
CA GLN A 75 8.67 18.69 6.88
C GLN A 75 8.24 17.21 7.03
N ASP A 76 7.71 16.82 8.18
CA ASP A 76 7.13 15.49 8.41
C ASP A 76 6.06 15.18 7.35
N MET A 77 5.16 16.13 7.07
CA MET A 77 4.10 15.95 6.07
C MET A 77 4.65 15.72 4.66
N ARG A 78 5.70 16.46 4.25
CA ARG A 78 6.36 16.26 2.95
C ARG A 78 6.99 14.86 2.83
N GLU A 79 7.59 14.37 3.91
CA GLU A 79 8.16 13.02 3.92
C GLU A 79 7.07 11.94 3.86
N ILE A 80 5.96 12.13 4.56
CA ILE A 80 4.81 11.22 4.49
C ILE A 80 4.20 11.26 3.08
N GLU A 81 4.05 12.43 2.48
CA GLU A 81 3.54 12.60 1.10
C GLU A 81 4.43 11.87 0.09
N SER A 82 5.75 12.01 0.22
CA SER A 82 6.71 11.28 -0.62
C SER A 82 6.53 9.77 -0.51
N LYS A 83 6.36 9.24 0.70
CA LYS A 83 6.10 7.81 0.95
C LYS A 83 4.75 7.38 0.39
N TYR A 84 3.70 8.19 0.57
CA TYR A 84 2.37 7.96 0.02
C TYR A 84 2.42 7.85 -1.51
N ASN A 85 3.03 8.82 -2.17
CA ASN A 85 3.17 8.86 -3.62
C ASN A 85 4.00 7.68 -4.14
N LYS A 86 5.09 7.32 -3.45
CA LYS A 86 5.90 6.15 -3.81
C LYS A 86 5.06 4.87 -3.75
N PHE A 87 4.32 4.66 -2.66
CA PHE A 87 3.47 3.49 -2.48
C PHE A 87 2.37 3.42 -3.53
N HIS A 88 1.63 4.51 -3.74
CA HIS A 88 0.57 4.58 -4.75
C HIS A 88 1.09 4.36 -6.17
N ASN A 89 2.24 4.95 -6.50
CA ASN A 89 2.87 4.74 -7.81
C ASN A 89 3.31 3.28 -7.98
N THR A 90 3.84 2.64 -6.94
CA THR A 90 4.17 1.22 -6.97
C THR A 90 2.92 0.37 -7.19
N ILE A 91 1.82 0.62 -6.47
CA ILE A 91 0.56 -0.13 -6.67
C ILE A 91 0.04 0.05 -8.09
N LYS A 92 -0.04 1.29 -8.59
CA LYS A 92 -0.50 1.56 -9.95
C LYS A 92 0.34 0.83 -10.99
N LYS A 93 1.67 0.83 -10.81
CA LYS A 93 2.59 0.10 -11.71
C LYS A 93 2.39 -1.41 -11.62
N VAL A 94 2.27 -1.97 -10.41
CA VAL A 94 2.03 -3.42 -10.20
C VAL A 94 0.68 -3.85 -10.78
N PHE A 95 -0.37 -3.04 -10.62
CA PHE A 95 -1.69 -3.33 -11.15
C PHE A 95 -1.72 -3.23 -12.69
N GLY A 96 -1.11 -2.20 -13.27
CA GLY A 96 -0.95 -2.13 -14.73
C GLY A 96 -0.15 -3.32 -15.27
N PHE A 97 0.90 -3.72 -14.57
CA PHE A 97 1.69 -4.91 -14.90
C PHE A 97 0.87 -6.21 -14.85
N HIS A 98 -0.02 -6.34 -13.87
CA HIS A 98 -0.94 -7.47 -13.77
C HIS A 98 -1.88 -7.58 -14.97
N LEU A 99 -2.48 -6.46 -15.36
CA LEU A 99 -3.42 -6.41 -16.47
C LEU A 99 -2.75 -6.79 -17.79
N GLU A 100 -1.54 -6.28 -18.06
CA GLU A 100 -0.79 -6.64 -19.27
C GLU A 100 -0.35 -8.10 -19.27
N MET A 101 0.02 -8.65 -18.10
CA MET A 101 0.29 -10.08 -17.97
C MET A 101 -0.96 -10.90 -18.29
N ASP A 102 -2.11 -10.53 -17.75
CA ASP A 102 -3.36 -11.27 -17.95
C ASP A 102 -3.79 -11.25 -19.42
N LYS A 103 -3.69 -10.10 -20.09
CA LYS A 103 -3.91 -9.99 -21.54
C LYS A 103 -2.96 -10.88 -22.33
N ALA A 104 -1.69 -10.91 -22.00
CA ALA A 104 -0.71 -11.73 -22.73
C ALA A 104 -0.98 -13.24 -22.57
N PHE A 105 -1.50 -13.69 -21.43
CA PHE A 105 -1.99 -15.07 -21.27
C PHE A 105 -3.21 -15.35 -22.15
N GLU A 106 -4.17 -14.41 -22.21
CA GLU A 106 -5.35 -14.51 -23.07
C GLU A 106 -4.98 -14.56 -24.56
N GLU A 107 -4.10 -13.67 -25.02
CA GLU A 107 -3.64 -13.60 -26.42
C GLU A 107 -2.90 -14.88 -26.85
N GLN A 108 -2.13 -15.48 -25.96
CA GLN A 108 -1.42 -16.73 -26.21
C GLN A 108 -2.31 -17.97 -26.00
N ASN A 109 -3.56 -17.79 -25.58
CA ASN A 109 -4.49 -18.88 -25.25
C ASN A 109 -3.88 -19.88 -24.23
N GLN A 110 -3.10 -19.35 -23.29
CA GLN A 110 -2.43 -20.14 -22.25
C GLN A 110 -3.06 -19.86 -20.88
N GLU A 111 -3.45 -20.93 -20.19
CA GLU A 111 -3.98 -20.83 -18.83
C GLU A 111 -2.86 -20.91 -17.78
N PHE A 112 -1.85 -21.74 -18.04
CA PHE A 112 -0.70 -22.01 -17.16
C PHE A 112 0.60 -22.03 -17.95
N GLY A 113 1.72 -21.85 -17.26
CA GLY A 113 3.06 -21.78 -17.84
C GLY A 113 3.68 -20.40 -17.67
N GLU A 114 4.77 -20.16 -18.39
CA GLU A 114 5.46 -18.87 -18.43
C GLU A 114 5.24 -18.20 -19.78
N ILE A 115 4.93 -16.91 -19.74
CA ILE A 115 4.80 -16.04 -20.90
C ILE A 115 5.78 -14.88 -20.80
N THR A 116 6.16 -14.33 -21.95
CA THR A 116 6.88 -13.07 -22.04
C THR A 116 5.98 -12.00 -22.62
N PHE A 117 6.09 -10.78 -22.10
CA PHE A 117 5.33 -9.62 -22.57
C PHE A 117 6.16 -8.34 -22.41
N GLU A 118 5.67 -7.22 -22.96
CA GLU A 118 6.32 -5.93 -22.81
C GLU A 118 5.98 -5.30 -21.46
N CYS A 119 6.98 -4.83 -20.71
CA CYS A 119 6.78 -4.19 -19.43
C CYS A 119 6.08 -2.83 -19.61
N PRO A 120 4.89 -2.60 -19.02
CA PRO A 120 4.17 -1.33 -19.17
C PRO A 120 4.83 -0.13 -18.44
N VAL A 121 5.94 -0.36 -17.75
CA VAL A 121 6.66 0.67 -16.98
C VAL A 121 7.92 1.14 -17.70
N CYS A 122 8.65 0.23 -18.34
CA CYS A 122 9.94 0.54 -18.94
C CYS A 122 10.11 0.03 -20.38
N ASN A 123 9.06 -0.55 -20.97
CA ASN A 123 9.03 -1.13 -22.31
C ASN A 123 10.11 -2.21 -22.55
N GLY A 124 10.67 -2.75 -21.48
CA GLY A 124 11.64 -3.85 -21.51
C GLY A 124 10.93 -5.21 -21.45
N GLN A 125 11.68 -6.29 -21.58
CA GLN A 125 11.14 -7.63 -21.49
C GLN A 125 10.66 -7.95 -20.06
N ALA A 126 9.42 -8.39 -19.95
CA ALA A 126 8.80 -8.90 -18.74
C ALA A 126 8.44 -10.39 -18.90
N TYR A 127 8.30 -11.07 -17.77
CA TYR A 127 7.79 -12.42 -17.69
C TYR A 127 6.63 -12.50 -16.71
N GLY A 128 5.70 -13.39 -17.01
CA GLY A 128 4.57 -13.76 -16.16
C GLY A 128 4.47 -15.27 -16.11
N ALA A 129 4.18 -15.83 -14.94
CA ALA A 129 4.07 -17.26 -14.73
C ALA A 129 2.83 -17.59 -13.92
N ARG A 130 2.03 -18.55 -14.41
CA ARG A 130 0.85 -19.09 -13.73
C ARG A 130 1.07 -20.58 -13.52
N TYR A 131 1.13 -20.99 -12.26
CA TYR A 131 1.32 -22.39 -11.86
C TYR A 131 0.08 -22.92 -11.16
N SER A 132 -0.40 -24.09 -11.58
CA SER A 132 -1.41 -24.83 -10.83
C SER A 132 -0.77 -25.43 -9.58
N THR A 133 -1.27 -25.04 -8.41
CA THR A 133 -0.77 -25.47 -7.10
C THR A 133 -1.91 -26.05 -6.26
N PRO A 134 -2.52 -27.17 -6.70
CA PRO A 134 -3.73 -27.71 -6.10
C PRO A 134 -3.53 -28.19 -4.66
N ASP A 135 -2.30 -28.56 -4.28
CA ASP A 135 -1.97 -29.05 -2.93
C ASP A 135 -1.67 -27.91 -1.94
N ASN A 136 -1.60 -26.65 -2.41
CA ASN A 136 -1.40 -25.52 -1.51
C ASN A 136 -2.72 -25.22 -0.76
N MET A 137 -2.60 -25.06 0.56
CA MET A 137 -3.73 -24.80 1.45
C MET A 137 -4.27 -23.37 1.35
N ALA A 138 -3.44 -22.42 0.90
CA ALA A 138 -3.80 -21.00 0.85
C ALA A 138 -4.35 -20.54 -0.52
N HIS A 139 -3.96 -21.20 -1.61
CA HIS A 139 -4.36 -20.85 -2.97
C HIS A 139 -4.24 -22.08 -3.88
N LYS A 140 -4.96 -22.10 -5.00
CA LYS A 140 -4.88 -23.18 -6.01
C LYS A 140 -4.08 -22.80 -7.26
N VAL A 141 -3.79 -21.51 -7.40
CA VAL A 141 -2.99 -20.95 -8.49
C VAL A 141 -1.97 -20.01 -7.88
N THR A 142 -0.71 -20.18 -8.27
CA THR A 142 0.38 -19.28 -7.91
C THR A 142 0.74 -18.43 -9.12
N MET A 143 0.72 -17.11 -8.94
CA MET A 143 1.09 -16.15 -9.98
C MET A 143 2.40 -15.47 -9.61
N ARG A 144 3.34 -15.42 -10.55
CA ARG A 144 4.60 -14.68 -10.42
C ARG A 144 4.79 -13.81 -11.64
N ALA A 145 5.29 -12.60 -11.45
CA ALA A 145 5.58 -11.73 -12.58
C ALA A 145 6.69 -10.74 -12.23
N GLY A 146 7.53 -10.42 -13.22
CA GLY A 146 8.58 -9.44 -13.05
C GLY A 146 9.15 -8.93 -14.37
N CYS A 147 9.89 -7.83 -14.31
CA CYS A 147 10.57 -7.24 -15.46
C CYS A 147 12.08 -7.44 -15.35
N HIS A 148 12.71 -7.91 -16.43
CA HIS A 148 14.17 -8.02 -16.52
C HIS A 148 14.86 -6.66 -16.65
N GLY A 149 14.19 -5.66 -17.23
CA GLY A 149 14.73 -4.32 -17.43
C GLY A 149 14.72 -3.45 -16.17
N CYS A 150 13.53 -3.12 -15.65
CA CYS A 150 13.40 -2.23 -14.49
C CYS A 150 13.39 -2.94 -13.13
N GLY A 151 13.45 -4.27 -13.10
CA GLY A 151 13.50 -5.06 -11.86
C GLY A 151 12.20 -5.04 -11.04
N ILE A 152 11.09 -4.49 -11.57
CA ILE A 152 9.80 -4.54 -10.89
C ILE A 152 9.35 -6.00 -10.74
N LYS A 153 8.76 -6.32 -9.60
CA LYS A 153 8.14 -7.62 -9.33
C LYS A 153 6.72 -7.36 -8.86
N MET A 154 5.74 -8.05 -9.45
CA MET A 154 4.36 -7.95 -9.00
C MET A 154 4.20 -8.55 -7.61
N MET A 155 4.72 -9.77 -7.43
CA MET A 155 4.69 -10.54 -6.20
C MET A 155 5.88 -11.50 -6.21
N ASN A 156 6.49 -11.74 -5.03
CA ASN A 156 7.34 -12.91 -4.80
C ASN A 156 6.45 -14.02 -4.23
#